data_AF-A0A814M4V3-F1
#
_entry.id   AF-A0A814M4V3-F1
#
_cell.length_a   1.000
_cell.length_b   1.000
_cell.length_c   1.000
_cell.angle_alpha   90.00
_cell.angle_beta   90.00
_cell.angle_gamma   90.00
#
_symmetry.space_group_name_H-M   'P 1'
#
loop_
_entity.id
_entity.type
_entity.pdbx_description
1 polymer ?
#
loop_
_entity_poly.entity_id
_entity_poly.type
_entity_poly.pdbx_seq_one_letter_code
_entity_poly.pdbx_strand_id
1 'polypeptide(L)'
;MISNIKIGINGFGRLVFRCALEQSIQVIAVNDPSPSIFIPPAEHMVNMLKHDSTHEYFKGKVSHKDNKFIVAGQEISILVEQQPSNIPWDELDVETIGVYTIIDKCQSYLQAGAKKVIIAEPSTDAPMFVMDDLQRREDSQNIIPISIGAAIAEICVAIKEATNGPFKNILVYTEDEVVSTCFIDDIHSSIFYAKAGISLDDRIVIK
;
A
#
# COMPACT_ATOMS: atom_id res chain seq x y z
N MET A 1 15.48 -0.35 12.51
CA MET A 1 15.66 -1.58 11.70
C MET A 1 14.28 -2.14 11.44
N ILE A 2 13.83 -2.15 10.19
CA ILE A 2 12.65 -2.94 9.82
C ILE A 2 13.09 -4.39 10.08
N SER A 3 12.35 -5.09 10.94
CA SER A 3 12.54 -6.53 11.16
C SER A 3 12.55 -7.27 9.82
N ASN A 4 13.15 -8.45 9.75
CA ASN A 4 13.12 -9.27 8.53
C ASN A 4 11.69 -9.78 8.27
N ILE A 5 10.81 -8.91 7.75
CA ILE A 5 9.39 -9.17 7.54
C ILE A 5 9.25 -9.97 6.26
N LYS A 6 8.63 -11.14 6.40
CA LYS A 6 8.25 -12.02 5.30
C LYS A 6 6.76 -11.88 5.05
N ILE A 7 6.38 -11.59 3.81
CA ILE A 7 4.97 -11.47 3.44
C ILE A 7 4.54 -12.48 2.39
N GLY A 8 3.29 -12.93 2.52
CA GLY A 8 2.53 -13.61 1.48
C GLY A 8 1.45 -12.67 0.95
N ILE A 9 1.25 -12.64 -0.36
CA ILE A 9 0.25 -11.78 -0.99
C ILE A 9 -0.84 -12.69 -1.58
N ASN A 10 -2.07 -12.51 -1.15
CA ASN A 10 -3.21 -13.13 -1.81
C ASN A 10 -3.91 -12.10 -2.70
N GLY A 11 -4.08 -12.43 -3.98
CA GLY A 11 -4.47 -11.51 -5.04
C GLY A 11 -3.26 -10.73 -5.59
N PHE A 12 -2.90 -10.92 -6.86
CA PHE A 12 -1.72 -10.28 -7.43
C PHE A 12 -1.96 -8.82 -7.85
N GLY A 13 -2.13 -7.96 -6.85
CA GLY A 13 -2.08 -6.51 -7.01
C GLY A 13 -0.64 -6.06 -7.28
N ARG A 14 -0.34 -5.68 -8.53
CA ARG A 14 1.01 -5.28 -8.98
C ARG A 14 1.64 -4.19 -8.12
N LEU A 15 0.84 -3.24 -7.64
CA LEU A 15 1.30 -2.09 -6.88
C LEU A 15 1.90 -2.49 -5.53
N VAL A 16 1.15 -3.26 -4.73
CA VAL A 16 1.61 -3.76 -3.42
C VAL A 16 2.91 -4.54 -3.57
N PHE A 17 3.00 -5.39 -4.59
CA PHE A 17 4.20 -6.15 -4.87
C PHE A 17 5.40 -5.25 -5.23
N ARG A 18 5.21 -4.25 -6.09
CA ARG A 18 6.27 -3.28 -6.44
C ARG A 18 6.74 -2.48 -5.21
N CYS A 19 5.81 -1.96 -4.41
CA CYS A 19 6.14 -1.23 -3.20
C CYS A 19 6.91 -2.09 -2.18
N ALA A 20 6.51 -3.36 -2.01
CA ALA A 20 7.22 -4.29 -1.14
C ALA A 20 8.68 -4.47 -1.57
N LEU A 21 8.95 -4.59 -2.88
CA LEU A 21 10.31 -4.71 -3.41
C LEU A 21 11.14 -3.44 -3.18
N GLU A 22 10.57 -2.25 -3.42
CA GLU A 22 11.27 -0.97 -3.21
C GLU A 22 11.61 -0.72 -1.74
N GLN A 23 10.73 -1.16 -0.84
CA GLN A 23 10.95 -1.07 0.61
C GLN A 23 11.79 -2.23 1.17
N SER A 24 12.34 -3.09 0.30
CA SER A 24 13.14 -4.26 0.70
C SER A 24 12.41 -5.23 1.65
N ILE A 25 11.08 -5.34 1.51
CA ILE A 25 10.26 -6.33 2.20
C ILE A 25 10.36 -7.66 1.46
N GLN A 26 10.53 -8.75 2.19
CA GLN A 26 10.70 -10.07 1.59
C GLN A 26 9.34 -10.68 1.22
N VAL A 27 9.02 -10.72 -0.07
CA VAL A 27 7.84 -11.45 -0.56
C VAL A 27 8.20 -12.92 -0.75
N ILE A 28 7.49 -13.83 -0.08
CA ILE A 28 7.76 -15.28 -0.14
C ILE A 28 6.87 -15.99 -1.15
N ALA A 29 5.59 -15.61 -1.19
CA ALA A 29 4.61 -16.22 -2.05
C ALA A 29 3.56 -15.21 -2.52
N VAL A 30 3.07 -15.45 -3.73
CA VAL A 30 1.93 -14.77 -4.33
C VAL A 30 0.91 -15.83 -4.73
N ASN A 31 -0.33 -15.67 -4.27
CA ASN A 31 -1.47 -16.45 -4.71
C ASN A 31 -2.37 -15.61 -5.62
N ASP A 32 -2.79 -16.16 -6.75
CA ASP A 32 -3.86 -15.58 -7.57
C ASP A 32 -4.76 -16.70 -8.11
N PRO A 33 -6.05 -16.76 -7.71
CA PRO A 33 -6.97 -17.80 -8.13
C PRO A 33 -7.45 -17.65 -9.58
N SER A 34 -7.12 -16.55 -10.26
CA SER A 34 -7.64 -16.17 -11.57
C SER A 34 -6.52 -15.95 -12.63
N PRO A 35 -5.59 -16.91 -12.82
CA PRO A 35 -4.58 -16.76 -13.84
C PRO A 35 -5.22 -16.81 -15.24
N SER A 36 -4.49 -16.31 -16.23
CA SER A 36 -4.86 -16.49 -17.63
C SER A 36 -5.04 -17.97 -17.96
N ILE A 37 -6.08 -18.28 -18.74
CA ILE A 37 -6.32 -19.63 -19.26
C ILE A 37 -5.41 -20.01 -20.45
N PHE A 38 -4.71 -19.02 -21.02
CA PHE A 38 -3.93 -19.19 -22.26
C PHE A 38 -2.43 -19.39 -22.04
N ILE A 39 -1.92 -18.95 -20.88
CA ILE A 39 -0.49 -19.02 -20.54
C ILE A 39 -0.32 -19.50 -19.10
N PRO A 40 0.80 -20.15 -18.75
CA PRO A 40 1.06 -20.60 -17.39
C PRO A 40 0.94 -19.44 -16.37
N PRO A 41 0.48 -19.69 -15.13
CA PRO A 41 0.34 -18.66 -14.10
C PRO A 41 1.60 -17.83 -13.90
N ALA A 42 2.77 -18.48 -13.89
CA ALA A 42 4.05 -17.81 -13.75
C ALA A 42 4.37 -16.85 -14.90
N GLU A 43 4.12 -17.27 -16.13
CA GLU A 43 4.31 -16.40 -17.30
C GLU A 43 3.33 -15.22 -17.26
N HIS A 44 2.08 -15.48 -16.86
CA HIS A 44 1.06 -14.44 -16.75
C HIS A 44 1.47 -13.33 -15.80
N MET A 45 1.87 -13.65 -14.57
CA MET A 45 2.23 -12.57 -13.64
C MET A 45 3.59 -11.91 -13.96
N VAL A 46 4.48 -12.55 -14.74
CA VAL A 46 5.72 -11.91 -15.27
C VAL A 46 5.29 -10.80 -16.21
N ASN A 47 4.38 -11.11 -17.12
CA ASN A 47 3.88 -10.13 -18.07
C ASN A 47 3.14 -9.00 -17.36
N MET A 48 2.29 -9.33 -16.37
CA MET A 48 1.63 -8.32 -15.55
C MET A 48 2.64 -7.42 -14.84
N LEU A 49 3.68 -7.97 -14.20
CA LEU A 49 4.66 -7.15 -13.50
C LEU A 49 5.48 -6.27 -14.45
N LYS A 50 5.94 -6.85 -15.58
CA LYS A 50 6.75 -6.15 -16.59
C LYS A 50 6.02 -4.97 -17.20
N HIS A 51 4.73 -5.13 -17.49
CA HIS A 51 3.94 -4.17 -18.26
C HIS A 51 2.86 -3.52 -17.38
N ASP A 52 3.07 -2.27 -17.01
CA ASP A 52 2.07 -1.45 -16.31
C ASP A 52 1.78 -0.19 -17.13
N SER A 53 0.49 0.10 -17.33
CA SER A 53 0.03 1.24 -18.12
C SER A 53 0.14 2.57 -17.39
N THR A 54 0.24 2.53 -16.06
CA THR A 54 0.26 3.72 -15.18
C THR A 54 1.69 3.98 -14.70
N HIS A 55 2.35 2.94 -14.20
CA HIS A 55 3.66 3.02 -13.53
C HIS A 55 4.82 2.54 -14.43
N GLU A 56 4.60 2.59 -15.75
CA GLU A 56 5.55 2.16 -16.78
C GLU A 56 6.10 0.72 -16.58
N TYR A 57 7.20 0.43 -17.29
CA TYR A 57 7.87 -0.86 -17.23
C TYR A 57 8.56 -1.07 -15.89
N PHE A 58 8.49 -2.29 -15.37
CA PHE A 58 9.24 -2.66 -14.18
C PHE A 58 10.75 -2.52 -14.44
N LYS A 59 11.42 -1.67 -13.66
CA LYS A 59 12.84 -1.31 -13.83
C LYS A 59 13.80 -2.47 -13.50
N GLY A 60 13.34 -3.45 -12.71
CA GLY A 60 14.13 -4.61 -12.31
C GLY A 60 14.10 -5.77 -13.32
N LYS A 61 15.00 -6.74 -13.11
CA LYS A 61 14.94 -8.01 -13.86
C LYS A 61 13.86 -8.92 -13.25
N VAL A 62 12.97 -9.39 -14.11
CA VAL A 62 11.95 -10.39 -13.77
C VAL A 62 11.93 -11.51 -14.81
N SER A 63 11.96 -12.74 -14.31
CA SER A 63 11.78 -13.97 -15.07
C SER A 63 10.94 -14.96 -14.26
N HIS A 64 10.63 -16.10 -14.86
CA HIS A 64 10.01 -17.21 -14.15
C HIS A 64 10.78 -18.51 -14.38
N LYS A 65 10.61 -19.44 -13.46
CA LYS A 65 11.04 -20.83 -13.61
C LYS A 65 10.03 -21.70 -12.86
N ASP A 66 9.43 -22.66 -13.56
CA ASP A 66 8.38 -23.52 -13.01
C ASP A 66 7.24 -22.66 -12.38
N ASN A 67 6.81 -22.99 -11.16
CA ASN A 67 5.81 -22.23 -10.40
C ASN A 67 6.42 -21.13 -9.52
N LYS A 68 7.50 -20.49 -9.99
CA LYS A 68 8.19 -19.42 -9.24
C LYS A 68 8.46 -18.19 -10.11
N PHE A 69 8.30 -17.05 -9.47
CA PHE A 69 8.87 -15.78 -9.89
C PHE A 69 10.32 -15.68 -9.49
N ILE A 70 11.13 -15.07 -10.35
CA ILE A 70 12.49 -14.65 -10.02
C ILE A 70 12.55 -13.15 -10.26
N VAL A 71 12.62 -12.37 -9.18
CA VAL A 71 12.67 -10.90 -9.24
C VAL A 71 13.86 -10.41 -8.43
N ALA A 72 14.73 -9.61 -9.05
CA ALA A 72 15.94 -9.10 -8.40
C ALA A 72 16.81 -10.21 -7.74
N GLY A 73 16.78 -11.43 -8.28
CA GLY A 73 17.50 -12.59 -7.75
C GLY A 73 16.78 -13.35 -6.62
N GLN A 74 15.61 -12.90 -6.18
CA GLN A 74 14.77 -13.59 -5.19
C GLN A 74 13.78 -14.52 -5.88
N GLU A 75 13.70 -15.77 -5.40
CA GLU A 75 12.67 -16.72 -5.81
C GLU A 75 11.41 -16.54 -4.96
N ILE A 76 10.26 -16.42 -5.61
CA ILE A 76 8.96 -16.16 -4.99
C ILE A 76 7.98 -17.21 -5.51
N SER A 77 7.33 -17.94 -4.61
CA SER A 77 6.40 -19.03 -4.98
C SER A 77 5.11 -18.47 -5.56
N ILE A 78 4.58 -19.17 -6.58
CA ILE A 78 3.30 -18.84 -7.20
C ILE A 78 2.30 -19.92 -6.87
N LEU A 79 1.17 -19.49 -6.34
CA LEU A 79 0.07 -20.33 -5.90
C LEU A 79 -1.20 -19.91 -6.64
N VAL A 80 -2.13 -20.85 -6.80
CA VAL A 80 -3.34 -20.68 -7.62
C VAL A 80 -4.57 -21.24 -6.89
N GLU A 81 -4.61 -21.05 -5.58
CA GLU A 81 -5.63 -21.59 -4.71
C GLU A 81 -6.83 -20.65 -4.62
N GLN A 82 -8.04 -21.24 -4.74
CA GLN A 82 -9.30 -20.51 -4.64
C GLN A 82 -9.62 -20.08 -3.21
N GLN A 83 -9.29 -20.92 -2.24
CA GLN A 83 -9.60 -20.71 -0.83
C GLN A 83 -8.32 -20.44 -0.05
N PRO A 84 -8.25 -19.36 0.76
CA PRO A 84 -7.06 -19.07 1.54
C PRO A 84 -6.66 -20.18 2.51
N SER A 85 -7.62 -21.01 2.93
CA SER A 85 -7.41 -22.15 3.82
C SER A 85 -6.59 -23.28 3.18
N ASN A 86 -6.49 -23.33 1.85
CA ASN A 86 -5.75 -24.37 1.13
C ASN A 86 -4.30 -23.95 0.85
N ILE A 87 -3.97 -22.69 1.10
CA ILE A 87 -2.63 -22.17 0.90
C ILE A 87 -1.80 -22.54 2.13
N PRO A 88 -0.59 -23.12 1.97
CA PRO A 88 0.24 -23.58 3.08
C PRO A 88 0.94 -22.41 3.79
N TRP A 89 0.18 -21.51 4.41
CA TRP A 89 0.74 -20.30 5.05
C TRP A 89 1.63 -20.64 6.26
N ASP A 90 1.33 -21.73 6.97
CA ASP A 90 2.13 -22.29 8.05
C ASP A 90 3.55 -22.66 7.60
N GLU A 91 3.68 -23.33 6.45
CA GLU A 91 4.96 -23.72 5.87
C GLU A 91 5.76 -22.51 5.37
N LEU A 92 5.06 -21.45 4.93
CA LEU A 92 5.67 -20.26 4.35
C LEU A 92 6.19 -19.26 5.39
N ASP A 93 5.73 -19.33 6.65
CA ASP A 93 6.21 -18.52 7.78
C ASP A 93 5.99 -16.98 7.60
N VAL A 94 4.86 -16.59 7.01
CA VAL A 94 4.56 -15.21 6.56
C VAL A 94 3.48 -14.46 7.36
N GLU A 95 3.53 -13.13 7.30
CA GLU A 95 2.34 -12.27 7.46
C GLU A 95 1.65 -12.13 6.10
N THR A 96 0.32 -12.07 6.03
CA THR A 96 -0.40 -12.08 4.75
C THR A 96 -1.10 -10.77 4.46
N ILE A 97 -1.11 -10.39 3.18
CA ILE A 97 -2.01 -9.37 2.65
C ILE A 97 -3.20 -10.12 2.04
N GLY A 98 -4.39 -9.88 2.56
CA GLY A 98 -5.60 -10.61 2.19
C GLY A 98 -6.50 -9.85 1.23
N VAL A 99 -7.35 -10.58 0.51
CA VAL A 99 -8.38 -10.03 -0.39
C VAL A 99 -9.76 -9.84 0.27
N TYR A 100 -9.92 -10.26 1.52
CA TYR A 100 -11.19 -10.15 2.23
C TYR A 100 -11.18 -8.95 3.16
N THR A 101 -12.33 -8.29 3.25
CA THR A 101 -12.53 -7.07 4.04
C THR A 101 -13.32 -7.29 5.33
N ILE A 102 -13.66 -8.55 5.64
CA ILE A 102 -14.49 -8.92 6.79
C ILE A 102 -13.72 -9.90 7.68
N ILE A 103 -13.67 -9.66 8.98
CA ILE A 103 -12.88 -10.43 9.95
C ILE A 103 -13.19 -11.93 9.84
N ASP A 104 -14.47 -12.30 9.80
CA ASP A 104 -14.90 -13.70 9.76
C ASP A 104 -14.31 -14.45 8.56
N LYS A 105 -14.20 -13.80 7.40
CA LYS A 105 -13.60 -14.40 6.21
C LYS A 105 -12.08 -14.48 6.33
N CYS A 106 -11.44 -13.49 6.96
CA CYS A 106 -10.00 -13.47 7.21
C CYS A 106 -9.53 -14.60 8.15
N GLN A 107 -10.43 -15.18 8.95
CA GLN A 107 -10.09 -16.34 9.78
C GLN A 107 -9.55 -17.53 8.98
N SER A 108 -9.96 -17.67 7.72
CA SER A 108 -9.45 -18.74 6.84
C SER A 108 -7.93 -18.71 6.64
N TYR A 109 -7.30 -17.52 6.61
CA TYR A 109 -5.85 -17.39 6.52
C TYR A 109 -5.17 -17.80 7.83
N LEU A 110 -5.74 -17.39 8.96
CA LEU A 110 -5.20 -17.69 10.29
C LEU A 110 -5.30 -19.18 10.60
N GLN A 111 -6.40 -19.82 10.21
CA GLN A 111 -6.60 -21.27 10.34
C GLN A 111 -5.60 -22.07 9.50
N ALA A 112 -5.17 -21.54 8.35
CA ALA A 112 -4.12 -22.11 7.53
C ALA A 112 -2.69 -21.69 7.94
N GLY A 113 -2.54 -20.98 9.07
CA GLY A 113 -1.24 -20.74 9.71
C GLY A 113 -0.55 -19.41 9.37
N ALA A 114 -1.24 -18.48 8.71
CA ALA A 114 -0.72 -17.12 8.56
C ALA A 114 -0.56 -16.45 9.94
N LYS A 115 0.57 -15.74 10.16
CA LYS A 115 0.84 -15.08 11.46
C LYS A 115 -0.09 -13.91 11.74
N LYS A 116 -0.42 -13.15 10.70
CA LYS A 116 -1.30 -11.98 10.70
C LYS A 116 -1.92 -11.82 9.32
N VAL A 117 -3.06 -11.14 9.27
CA VAL A 117 -3.72 -10.74 8.01
C VAL A 117 -3.84 -9.22 8.00
N ILE A 118 -3.30 -8.59 6.97
CA ILE A 118 -3.48 -7.18 6.65
C ILE A 118 -4.59 -7.09 5.60
N ILE A 119 -5.62 -6.31 5.90
CA ILE A 119 -6.66 -5.96 4.95
C ILE A 119 -6.23 -4.66 4.26
N ALA A 120 -6.00 -4.70 2.95
CA ALA A 120 -5.52 -3.55 2.17
C ALA A 120 -6.66 -2.66 1.62
N GLU A 121 -7.89 -2.89 2.08
CA GLU A 121 -9.10 -2.19 1.68
C GLU A 121 -9.92 -1.80 2.93
N PRO A 122 -10.83 -0.82 2.84
CA PRO A 122 -11.70 -0.48 3.95
C PRO A 122 -12.50 -1.70 4.44
N SER A 123 -12.54 -1.85 5.76
CA SER A 123 -13.28 -2.92 6.44
C SER A 123 -14.40 -2.33 7.28
N THR A 124 -15.53 -3.02 7.35
CA THR A 124 -16.68 -2.61 8.16
C THR A 124 -16.57 -3.06 9.62
N ASP A 125 -15.72 -4.04 9.90
CA ASP A 125 -15.65 -4.74 11.19
C ASP A 125 -14.23 -4.89 11.73
N ALA A 126 -13.19 -4.66 10.92
CA ALA A 126 -11.80 -4.63 11.36
C ALA A 126 -11.34 -3.21 11.74
N PRO A 127 -10.47 -3.07 12.76
CA PRO A 127 -9.86 -1.79 13.07
C PRO A 127 -9.00 -1.33 11.88
N MET A 128 -9.24 -0.10 11.43
CA MET A 128 -8.50 0.52 10.33
C MET A 128 -7.41 1.41 10.89
N PHE A 129 -6.23 1.33 10.28
CA PHE A 129 -5.06 2.11 10.69
C PHE A 129 -4.61 2.98 9.53
N VAL A 130 -4.33 4.26 9.82
CA VAL A 130 -3.63 5.17 8.91
C VAL A 130 -2.23 5.38 9.49
N MET A 131 -1.20 5.26 8.66
CA MET A 131 0.18 5.52 9.11
C MET A 131 0.34 7.02 9.38
N ASP A 132 0.70 7.37 10.62
CA ASP A 132 0.99 8.73 11.06
C ASP A 132 2.38 8.83 11.73
N ASP A 133 2.65 9.99 12.33
CA ASP A 133 3.94 10.35 12.92
C ASP A 133 4.28 9.59 14.21
N LEU A 134 3.29 9.11 14.96
CA LEU A 134 3.48 8.63 16.33
C LEU A 134 2.41 7.62 16.77
N GLN A 135 2.78 6.34 16.65
CA GLN A 135 2.16 5.14 17.25
C GLN A 135 0.70 4.88 16.87
N ARG A 136 0.38 3.59 16.67
CA ARG A 136 -1.00 3.07 16.57
C ARG A 136 -1.93 3.82 17.54
N ARG A 137 -2.78 4.70 17.02
CA ARG A 137 -3.92 5.25 17.75
C ARG A 137 -5.17 4.62 17.19
N GLU A 138 -5.90 3.91 18.04
CA GLU A 138 -7.28 3.47 17.74
C GLU A 138 -8.23 4.68 17.63
N ASP A 139 -7.78 5.86 18.09
CA ASP A 139 -8.60 7.07 18.17
C ASP A 139 -8.18 8.09 17.12
N SER A 140 -8.85 8.07 15.96
CA SER A 140 -8.86 9.19 15.03
C SER A 140 -9.82 10.30 15.51
N GLN A 141 -9.52 10.89 16.66
CA GLN A 141 -10.16 12.14 17.11
C GLN A 141 -9.13 13.22 17.39
N ASN A 142 -8.31 13.54 16.38
CA ASN A 142 -7.61 14.82 16.35
C ASN A 142 -8.26 15.71 15.30
N ILE A 143 -9.52 16.09 15.54
CA ILE A 143 -9.99 17.38 15.04
C ILE A 143 -9.22 18.40 15.87
N ILE A 144 -8.31 19.16 15.26
CA ILE A 144 -7.77 20.36 15.89
C ILE A 144 -8.84 21.44 15.66
N PRO A 145 -9.68 21.79 16.66
CA PRO A 145 -10.57 22.92 16.50
C PRO A 145 -9.69 24.17 16.39
N ILE A 146 -9.57 24.70 15.17
CA ILE A 146 -9.05 26.04 14.95
C ILE A 146 -10.14 27.00 15.47
N SER A 147 -10.06 27.31 16.77
CA SER A 147 -11.06 28.13 17.50
C SER A 147 -10.98 29.62 17.14
N ILE A 148 -10.04 30.04 16.31
CA ILE A 148 -9.83 31.43 15.86
C ILE A 148 -9.66 31.34 14.35
N GLY A 149 -10.41 32.13 13.59
CA GLY A 149 -10.35 32.06 12.12
C GLY A 149 -8.91 32.15 11.61
N ALA A 150 -8.55 31.29 10.66
CA ALA A 150 -7.18 31.16 10.17
C ALA A 150 -7.13 31.55 8.70
N ALA A 151 -6.24 32.48 8.38
CA ALA A 151 -5.98 32.83 6.99
C ALA A 151 -5.32 31.64 6.28
N ILE A 152 -5.58 31.46 4.98
CA ILE A 152 -4.98 30.37 4.20
C ILE A 152 -3.44 30.38 4.25
N ALA A 153 -2.83 31.55 4.41
CA ALA A 153 -1.38 31.70 4.58
C ALA A 153 -0.90 31.02 5.88
N GLU A 154 -1.64 31.15 6.98
CA GLU A 154 -1.31 30.52 8.26
C GLU A 154 -1.46 29.01 8.18
N ILE A 155 -2.51 28.53 7.49
CA ILE A 155 -2.70 27.09 7.21
C ILE A 155 -1.54 26.54 6.39
N CYS A 156 -1.11 27.25 5.33
CA CYS A 156 0.03 26.86 4.51
C CYS A 156 1.32 26.75 5.33
N VAL A 157 1.57 27.70 6.24
CA VAL A 157 2.74 27.68 7.13
C VAL A 157 2.67 26.46 8.06
N ALA A 158 1.54 26.24 8.74
CA ALA A 158 1.36 25.11 9.65
C ALA A 158 1.56 23.75 8.95
N ILE A 159 1.05 23.61 7.72
CA ILE A 159 1.22 22.38 6.94
C ILE A 159 2.68 22.19 6.51
N LYS A 160 3.34 23.26 6.05
CA LYS A 160 4.77 23.23 5.68
C LYS A 160 5.68 22.90 6.86
N GLU A 161 5.31 23.33 8.07
CA GLU A 161 5.98 22.92 9.30
C GLU A 161 5.73 21.44 9.60
N ALA A 162 4.48 20.98 9.45
CA ALA A 162 4.08 19.60 9.68
C ALA A 162 4.79 18.60 8.75
N THR A 163 5.09 18.98 7.50
CA THR A 163 5.84 18.13 6.54
C THR A 163 7.30 17.96 6.92
N ASN A 164 7.87 18.90 7.68
CA ASN A 164 9.24 18.84 8.16
C ASN A 164 9.36 18.20 9.55
N GLY A 165 8.25 18.12 10.30
CA GLY A 165 8.21 17.54 11.63
C GLY A 165 7.50 16.18 11.63
N PRO A 166 6.31 16.07 12.23
CA PRO A 166 5.63 14.81 12.48
C PRO A 166 5.37 14.00 11.20
N PHE A 167 4.84 14.62 10.16
CA PHE A 167 4.42 13.91 8.94
C PHE A 167 5.52 13.78 7.90
N LYS A 168 6.78 13.82 8.32
CA LYS A 168 7.91 13.67 7.41
C LYS A 168 7.85 12.30 6.71
N ASN A 169 7.99 12.31 5.38
CA ASN A 169 7.83 11.16 4.48
C ASN A 169 6.38 10.63 4.34
N ILE A 170 5.37 11.30 4.91
CA ILE A 170 3.95 10.95 4.77
C ILE A 170 3.20 12.07 4.03
N LEU A 171 3.44 13.32 4.43
CA LEU A 171 2.83 14.53 3.87
C LEU A 171 3.89 15.40 3.18
N VAL A 172 3.62 15.81 1.95
CA VAL A 172 4.46 16.75 1.19
C VAL A 172 3.72 18.06 0.98
N TYR A 173 4.48 19.16 0.98
CA TYR A 173 3.99 20.49 0.68
C TYR A 173 4.63 20.99 -0.61
N THR A 174 3.83 21.47 -1.56
CA THR A 174 4.34 22.02 -2.83
C THR A 174 3.68 23.37 -3.18
N GLU A 175 4.50 24.28 -3.69
CA GLU A 175 4.11 25.57 -4.29
C GLU A 175 4.34 25.57 -5.81
N ASP A 176 4.85 24.46 -6.37
CA ASP A 176 5.17 24.35 -7.79
C ASP A 176 3.88 24.26 -8.64
N GLU A 177 3.97 24.67 -9.90
CA GLU A 177 2.86 24.48 -10.84
C GLU A 177 2.83 23.02 -11.30
N VAL A 178 2.02 22.23 -10.60
CA VAL A 178 1.91 20.78 -10.76
C VAL A 178 0.54 20.38 -11.31
N VAL A 179 0.52 19.25 -12.00
CA VAL A 179 -0.69 18.59 -12.51
C VAL A 179 -0.69 17.13 -12.06
N SER A 180 -1.79 16.41 -12.28
CA SER A 180 -1.96 15.03 -11.79
C SER A 180 -0.81 14.09 -12.20
N THR A 181 -0.26 14.24 -13.40
CA THR A 181 0.84 13.39 -13.89
C THR A 181 2.17 13.63 -13.17
N CYS A 182 2.35 14.77 -12.50
CA CYS A 182 3.55 15.05 -11.70
C CYS A 182 3.64 14.15 -10.47
N PHE A 183 2.56 13.48 -10.08
CA PHE A 183 2.47 12.65 -8.88
C PHE A 183 2.43 11.15 -9.19
N ILE A 184 2.57 10.76 -10.46
CA ILE A 184 2.75 9.34 -10.81
C ILE A 184 4.04 8.86 -10.15
N ASP A 185 3.98 7.71 -9.48
CA ASP A 185 5.06 7.12 -8.68
C ASP A 185 5.48 7.90 -7.42
N ASP A 186 4.71 8.92 -7.01
CA ASP A 186 4.93 9.55 -5.71
C ASP A 186 4.51 8.59 -4.58
N ILE A 187 5.41 8.38 -3.61
CA ILE A 187 5.24 7.42 -2.51
C ILE A 187 4.54 8.01 -1.28
N HIS A 188 4.31 9.32 -1.26
CA HIS A 188 3.70 10.00 -0.12
C HIS A 188 2.19 9.75 -0.09
N SER A 189 1.64 9.63 1.13
CA SER A 189 0.20 9.39 1.30
C SER A 189 -0.64 10.62 0.98
N SER A 190 -0.07 11.82 1.14
CA SER A 190 -0.77 13.07 0.85
C SER A 190 0.18 14.16 0.38
N ILE A 191 -0.27 14.96 -0.59
CA ILE A 191 0.48 16.09 -1.13
C ILE A 191 -0.41 17.32 -1.06
N PHE A 192 -0.01 18.31 -0.25
CA PHE A 192 -0.69 19.58 -0.13
C PHE A 192 -0.19 20.56 -1.20
N TYR A 193 -1.04 20.83 -2.18
CA TYR A 193 -0.76 21.82 -3.22
C TYR A 193 -1.21 23.22 -2.79
N ALA A 194 -0.29 24.07 -2.38
CA ALA A 194 -0.57 25.36 -1.75
C ALA A 194 -1.50 26.27 -2.59
N LYS A 195 -1.28 26.32 -3.91
CA LYS A 195 -1.97 27.26 -4.82
C LYS A 195 -3.40 26.87 -5.21
N ALA A 196 -3.85 25.64 -4.92
CA ALA A 196 -5.22 25.22 -5.24
C ALA A 196 -6.29 25.66 -4.24
N GLY A 197 -5.90 26.12 -3.04
CA GLY A 197 -6.86 26.46 -2.00
C GLY A 197 -7.40 27.89 -2.09
N ILE A 198 -8.66 28.09 -1.72
CA ILE A 198 -9.31 29.41 -1.67
C ILE A 198 -10.03 29.55 -0.33
N SER A 199 -9.83 30.69 0.37
CA SER A 199 -10.62 31.03 1.56
C SER A 199 -11.92 31.70 1.12
N LEU A 200 -13.06 31.20 1.62
CA LEU A 200 -14.35 31.88 1.46
C LEU A 200 -14.54 32.93 2.56
N ASP A 201 -14.18 32.59 3.78
CA ASP A 201 -14.13 33.48 4.94
C ASP A 201 -13.03 32.99 5.91
N ASP A 202 -12.97 33.56 7.12
CA ASP A 202 -11.96 33.23 8.13
C ASP A 202 -12.13 31.81 8.74
N ARG A 203 -13.24 31.12 8.47
CA ARG A 203 -13.57 29.81 9.04
C ARG A 203 -13.75 28.71 7.99
N ILE A 204 -13.94 29.09 6.73
CA ILE A 204 -14.22 28.18 5.62
C ILE A 204 -13.15 28.33 4.54
N VAL A 205 -12.41 27.25 4.32
CA VAL A 205 -11.42 27.11 3.24
C VAL A 205 -11.85 25.96 2.35
N ILE A 206 -11.81 26.18 1.03
CA ILE A 206 -12.01 25.16 0.02
C ILE A 206 -10.63 24.66 -0.43
N LYS A 207 -10.40 23.36 -0.35
CA LYS A 207 -9.18 22.66 -0.74
C LYS A 207 -9.54 21.34 -1.41
#